data_AF-A0A382ZSV3-F1
#
_entry.id   AF-A0A382ZSV3-F1
#
_cell.length_a   1.000
_cell.length_b   1.000
_cell.length_c   1.000
_cell.angle_alpha   90.00
_cell.angle_beta   90.00
_cell.angle_gamma   90.00
#
_symmetry.space_group_name_H-M   'P 1'
#
loop_
_entity.id
_entity.type
_entity.pdbx_description
1 polymer ?
#
loop_
_entity_poly.entity_id
_entity_poly.type
_entity_poly.pdbx_seq_one_letter_code
_entity_poly.pdbx_strand_id
1 'polypeptide(L)'
;MANGIKEKIEDANKNAIDKVLASNPVLVDVKPAIEAVPGMKKNMIMHAGPPTDWQNMCGPMKGAVMGTLLFEGLAETKDEAVKIIENGEIEFSPNHEHHAVGPMAGTTSASMPVFVVKDETHGNTAFARLVEDKVQFGDYGDEAVNGLRFWRDKLSVAIGIAVQKAGGINLKNIIGKALYRGDELHNRPDAGSSMFANMIITNLIETGMDQNELLPVAKHLI
;
A
#
# COMPACT_ATOMS: atom_id res chain seq x y z
N MET A 1 22.92 8.47 40.87
CA MET A 1 24.06 8.25 39.95
C MET A 1 23.53 8.41 38.54
N ALA A 2 24.21 9.13 37.65
CA ALA A 2 23.75 9.23 36.26
C ALA A 2 23.74 7.83 35.64
N ASN A 3 22.64 7.41 35.02
CA ASN A 3 22.58 6.16 34.26
C ASN A 3 23.75 6.14 33.26
N GLY A 4 24.55 5.09 33.33
CA GLY A 4 25.59 4.76 32.37
C GLY A 4 25.00 4.60 30.97
N ILE A 5 25.87 4.65 29.96
CA ILE A 5 25.47 4.57 28.54
C ILE A 5 24.67 3.28 28.27
N LYS A 6 25.07 2.17 28.90
CA LYS A 6 24.39 0.88 28.79
C LYS A 6 22.94 0.97 29.27
N GLU A 7 22.70 1.46 30.49
CA GLU A 7 21.34 1.57 31.04
C GLU A 7 20.47 2.47 30.16
N LYS A 8 21.01 3.59 29.64
CA LYS A 8 20.26 4.45 28.71
C LYS A 8 19.82 3.74 27.43
N ILE A 9 20.67 2.86 26.88
CA ILE A 9 20.34 2.06 25.70
C ILE A 9 19.27 1.03 26.03
N GLU A 10 19.41 0.34 27.16
CA GLU A 10 18.45 -0.68 27.60
C GLU A 10 17.06 -0.06 27.85
N ASP A 11 17.01 1.09 28.52
CA ASP A 11 15.78 1.85 28.76
C ASP A 11 15.13 2.30 27.43
N ALA A 12 15.93 2.82 26.50
CA ALA A 12 15.44 3.24 25.19
C ALA A 12 14.89 2.06 24.35
N ASN A 13 15.61 0.94 24.34
CA ASN A 13 15.19 -0.28 23.62
C ASN A 13 13.90 -0.84 24.20
N LYS A 14 13.79 -0.90 25.54
CA LYS A 14 12.57 -1.32 26.22
C LYS A 14 11.38 -0.44 25.82
N ASN A 15 11.56 0.89 25.87
CA ASN A 15 10.51 1.82 25.45
C ASN A 15 10.13 1.67 23.97
N ALA A 16 11.09 1.39 23.08
CA ALA A 16 10.83 1.18 21.66
C ALA A 16 10.03 -0.10 21.40
N ILE A 17 10.45 -1.23 21.98
CA ILE A 17 9.76 -2.52 21.78
C ILE A 17 8.38 -2.51 22.44
N ASP A 18 8.23 -1.90 23.62
CA ASP A 18 6.94 -1.79 24.30
C ASP A 18 5.92 -1.06 23.42
N LYS A 19 6.33 0.00 22.72
CA LYS A 19 5.47 0.70 21.75
C LYS A 19 5.06 -0.21 20.58
N VAL A 20 6.01 -0.91 19.97
CA VAL A 20 5.71 -1.83 18.86
C VAL A 20 4.73 -2.93 19.31
N LEU A 21 4.98 -3.54 20.47
CA LEU A 21 4.14 -4.61 21.00
C LEU A 21 2.76 -4.13 21.45
N ALA A 22 2.65 -2.89 21.96
CA ALA A 22 1.38 -2.31 22.38
C ALA A 22 0.53 -1.75 21.23
N SER A 23 1.11 -1.57 20.04
CA SER A 23 0.40 -1.04 18.87
C SER A 23 -0.82 -1.88 18.52
N ASN A 24 -1.91 -1.21 18.14
CA ASN A 24 -3.18 -1.83 17.72
C ASN A 24 -3.59 -1.30 16.34
N PRO A 25 -2.98 -1.82 15.25
CA PRO A 25 -3.27 -1.37 13.90
C PRO A 25 -4.66 -1.81 13.44
N VAL A 26 -5.48 -0.83 13.06
CA VAL A 26 -6.80 -1.02 12.45
C VAL A 26 -6.76 -0.46 11.04
N LEU A 27 -7.10 -1.29 10.05
CA LEU A 27 -7.37 -0.81 8.70
C LEU A 27 -8.71 -0.09 8.71
N VAL A 28 -8.70 1.21 8.46
CA VAL A 28 -9.90 2.06 8.56
C VAL A 28 -10.47 2.46 7.22
N ASP A 29 -9.68 2.44 6.14
CA ASP A 29 -10.14 2.85 4.81
C ASP A 29 -9.19 2.39 3.69
N VAL A 30 -9.62 2.58 2.45
CA VAL A 30 -8.79 2.56 1.24
C VAL A 30 -9.04 3.85 0.47
N LYS A 31 -7.99 4.64 0.23
CA LYS A 31 -8.12 5.98 -0.40
C LYS A 31 -7.07 6.22 -1.49
N PRO A 32 -7.33 7.12 -2.45
CA PRO A 32 -6.27 7.66 -3.30
C PRO A 32 -5.13 8.23 -2.44
N ALA A 33 -3.88 7.97 -2.82
CA ALA A 33 -2.72 8.40 -2.06
C ALA A 33 -2.67 9.92 -1.84
N ILE A 34 -3.10 10.71 -2.83
CA ILE A 34 -3.15 12.18 -2.74
C ILE A 34 -4.08 12.69 -1.62
N GLU A 35 -5.07 11.89 -1.21
CA GLU A 35 -6.03 12.26 -0.17
C GLU A 35 -5.59 11.82 1.23
N ALA A 36 -4.67 10.86 1.33
CA ALA A 36 -4.35 10.18 2.58
C ALA A 36 -2.88 10.30 3.00
N VAL A 37 -1.94 10.20 2.05
CA VAL A 37 -0.50 10.13 2.33
C VAL A 37 0.07 11.54 2.54
N PRO A 38 0.69 11.84 3.69
CA PRO A 38 1.28 13.14 3.96
C PRO A 38 2.34 13.53 2.93
N GLY A 39 2.23 14.73 2.36
CA GLY A 39 3.22 15.26 1.42
C GLY A 39 3.16 14.69 0.00
N MET A 40 2.20 13.81 -0.31
CA MET A 40 1.97 13.34 -1.69
C MET A 40 1.63 14.51 -2.62
N LYS A 41 2.19 14.49 -3.85
CA LYS A 41 1.97 15.50 -4.89
C LYS A 41 1.51 14.83 -6.18
N LYS A 42 0.84 15.60 -7.06
CA LYS A 42 0.36 15.10 -8.36
C LYS A 42 1.49 14.61 -9.28
N ASN A 43 2.65 15.23 -9.19
CA ASN A 43 3.84 14.89 -9.98
C ASN A 43 4.90 14.13 -9.16
N MET A 44 4.48 13.40 -8.14
CA MET A 44 5.37 12.60 -7.30
C MET A 44 5.10 11.11 -7.51
N ILE A 45 6.17 10.33 -7.56
CA ILE A 45 6.12 8.87 -7.50
C ILE A 45 6.97 8.43 -6.33
N MET A 46 6.31 7.88 -5.32
CA MET A 46 7.01 7.27 -4.20
C MET A 46 7.51 5.88 -4.58
N HIS A 47 8.55 5.35 -3.93
CA HIS A 47 9.14 4.05 -4.26
C HIS A 47 9.61 3.26 -3.02
N ALA A 48 9.87 1.97 -3.19
CA ALA A 48 10.47 1.13 -2.14
C ALA A 48 11.96 1.45 -1.93
N GLY A 49 12.49 1.10 -0.75
CA GLY A 49 13.90 1.28 -0.41
C GLY A 49 14.26 2.70 0.07
N PRO A 50 15.56 2.99 0.24
CA PRO A 50 16.08 4.32 0.59
C PRO A 50 16.05 5.28 -0.62
N PRO A 51 16.34 6.59 -0.45
CA PRO A 51 16.39 7.54 -1.55
C PRO A 51 17.23 7.05 -2.74
N THR A 52 16.65 7.09 -3.94
CA THR A 52 17.36 6.85 -5.20
C THR A 52 16.86 7.80 -6.27
N ASP A 53 17.77 8.25 -7.13
CA ASP A 53 17.41 8.94 -8.37
C ASP A 53 17.01 7.93 -9.45
N TRP A 54 16.38 8.44 -10.52
CA TRP A 54 15.95 7.66 -11.68
C TRP A 54 17.11 6.88 -12.32
N GLN A 55 18.29 7.49 -12.42
CA GLN A 55 19.45 6.94 -13.09
C GLN A 55 19.91 5.65 -12.42
N ASN A 56 19.88 5.61 -11.08
CA ASN A 56 20.29 4.47 -10.27
C ASN A 56 19.18 3.44 -10.01
N MET A 57 17.93 3.72 -10.38
CA MET A 57 16.87 2.71 -10.31
C MET A 57 17.18 1.48 -11.17
N CYS A 58 16.91 0.30 -10.62
CA CYS A 58 17.06 -0.96 -11.34
C CYS A 58 15.98 -1.11 -12.43
N GLY A 59 16.20 -2.02 -13.39
CA GLY A 59 15.30 -2.23 -14.53
C GLY A 59 13.82 -2.40 -14.14
N PRO A 60 13.48 -3.32 -13.22
CA PRO A 60 12.10 -3.49 -12.74
C PRO A 60 11.49 -2.23 -12.13
N MET A 61 12.25 -1.49 -11.30
CA MET A 61 11.77 -0.24 -10.71
C MET A 61 11.54 0.83 -11.77
N LYS A 62 12.43 0.93 -12.77
CA LYS A 62 12.23 1.82 -13.93
C LYS A 62 10.96 1.46 -14.70
N GLY A 63 10.75 0.16 -14.94
CA GLY A 63 9.52 -0.37 -15.54
C GLY A 63 8.27 0.04 -14.77
N ALA A 64 8.30 -0.10 -13.44
CA ALA A 64 7.18 0.20 -12.56
C ALA A 64 6.84 1.70 -12.58
N VAL A 65 7.87 2.55 -12.59
CA VAL A 65 7.71 4.02 -12.71
C VAL A 65 7.09 4.37 -14.05
N MET A 66 7.57 3.82 -15.17
CA MET A 66 6.96 4.07 -16.48
C MET A 66 5.50 3.62 -16.52
N GLY A 67 5.19 2.41 -16.05
CA GLY A 67 3.80 1.92 -15.92
C GLY A 67 2.94 2.81 -15.03
N THR A 68 3.53 3.43 -14.01
CA THR A 68 2.87 4.38 -13.12
C THR A 68 2.52 5.70 -13.83
N LEU A 69 3.41 6.24 -14.68
CA LEU A 69 3.10 7.43 -15.50
C LEU A 69 1.96 7.15 -16.50
N LEU A 70 2.00 5.99 -17.16
CA LEU A 70 0.95 5.55 -18.09
C LEU A 70 -0.40 5.37 -17.37
N PHE A 71 -0.36 4.83 -16.14
CA PHE A 71 -1.54 4.69 -15.28
C PHE A 71 -2.17 6.05 -14.92
N GLU A 72 -1.35 7.02 -14.52
CA GLU A 72 -1.80 8.38 -14.20
C GLU A 72 -2.23 9.18 -15.44
N GLY A 73 -1.92 8.68 -16.65
CA GLY A 73 -2.16 9.41 -17.89
C GLY A 73 -1.23 10.62 -18.07
N LEU A 74 -0.06 10.59 -17.41
CA LEU A 74 0.98 11.61 -17.57
C LEU A 74 1.80 11.38 -18.85
N ALA A 75 1.77 10.17 -19.40
CA ALA A 75 2.38 9.81 -20.67
C ALA A 75 1.47 8.81 -21.41
N GLU A 76 1.51 8.83 -22.74
CA GLU A 76 0.86 7.86 -23.61
C GLU A 76 1.80 6.72 -24.00
N THR A 77 3.12 6.98 -23.97
CA THR A 77 4.14 6.01 -24.39
C THR A 77 5.29 5.93 -23.40
N LYS A 78 6.04 4.82 -23.48
CA LYS A 78 7.29 4.64 -22.74
C LYS A 78 8.30 5.77 -23.00
N ASP A 79 8.49 6.13 -24.26
CA ASP A 79 9.49 7.14 -24.64
C ASP A 79 9.10 8.52 -24.13
N GLU A 80 7.81 8.84 -24.10
CA GLU A 80 7.29 10.05 -23.47
C GLU A 80 7.48 10.02 -21.95
N ALA A 81 7.15 8.91 -21.29
CA ALA A 81 7.36 8.75 -19.86
C ALA A 81 8.84 8.99 -19.47
N VAL A 82 9.78 8.42 -20.22
CA VAL A 82 11.22 8.64 -20.00
C VAL A 82 11.59 10.11 -20.17
N LYS A 83 11.09 10.78 -21.22
CA LYS A 83 11.36 12.22 -21.44
C LYS A 83 10.86 13.09 -20.30
N ILE A 84 9.64 12.87 -19.81
CA ILE A 84 9.06 13.62 -18.68
C ILE A 84 9.93 13.44 -17.43
N ILE A 85 10.40 12.22 -17.17
CA ILE A 85 11.28 11.94 -16.04
C ILE A 85 12.65 12.64 -16.21
N GLU A 86 13.26 12.54 -17.39
CA GLU A 86 14.57 13.15 -17.69
C GLU A 86 14.53 14.68 -17.73
N ASN A 87 13.37 15.27 -18.03
CA ASN A 87 13.12 16.71 -17.92
C ASN A 87 13.00 17.20 -16.46
N GLY A 88 12.98 16.29 -15.48
CA GLY A 88 12.83 16.63 -14.06
C GLY A 88 11.41 17.01 -13.65
N GLU A 89 10.40 16.56 -14.41
CA GLU A 89 8.99 16.89 -14.13
C GLU A 89 8.39 15.99 -13.03
N ILE A 90 9.03 14.86 -12.73
CA ILE A 90 8.63 13.90 -11.70
C ILE A 90 9.56 13.95 -10.49
N GLU A 91 8.96 14.05 -9.30
CA GLU A 91 9.64 13.94 -8.02
C GLU A 91 9.63 12.48 -7.53
N PHE A 92 10.77 11.97 -7.09
CA PHE A 92 10.88 10.64 -6.48
C PHE A 92 11.13 10.77 -4.99
N SER A 93 10.43 9.97 -4.19
CA SER A 93 10.60 9.94 -2.74
C SER A 93 10.41 8.53 -2.16
N PRO A 94 11.18 8.11 -1.15
CA PRO A 94 10.94 6.83 -0.49
C PRO A 94 9.59 6.77 0.21
N ASN A 95 8.91 5.63 0.11
CA ASN A 95 7.65 5.39 0.82
C ASN A 95 7.76 5.69 2.34
N HIS A 96 8.89 5.30 2.95
CA HIS A 96 9.12 5.43 4.40
C HIS A 96 9.20 6.88 4.89
N GLU A 97 9.50 7.86 4.02
CA GLU A 97 9.52 9.29 4.38
C GLU A 97 8.11 9.88 4.49
N HIS A 98 7.09 9.15 4.03
CA HIS A 98 5.69 9.57 4.02
C HIS A 98 4.79 8.65 4.85
N HIS A 99 5.36 7.90 5.81
CA HIS A 99 4.67 6.89 6.60
C HIS A 99 4.03 5.76 5.76
N ALA A 100 4.53 5.53 4.56
CA ALA A 100 4.01 4.53 3.64
C ALA A 100 4.99 3.37 3.45
N VAL A 101 4.47 2.26 2.95
CA VAL A 101 5.25 1.11 2.46
C VAL A 101 4.66 0.61 1.14
N GLY A 102 5.50 0.02 0.30
CA GLY A 102 5.09 -0.56 -0.97
C GLY A 102 5.92 -1.81 -1.27
N PRO A 103 5.29 -2.91 -1.71
CA PRO A 103 5.99 -4.15 -2.06
C PRO A 103 6.80 -4.01 -3.35
N MET A 104 7.88 -4.79 -3.47
CA MET A 104 8.71 -4.88 -4.69
C MET A 104 9.26 -3.51 -5.15
N ALA A 105 8.94 -3.03 -6.36
CA ALA A 105 9.31 -1.67 -6.79
C ALA A 105 8.65 -0.59 -5.92
N GLY A 106 7.49 -0.90 -5.33
CA GLY A 106 6.79 -0.07 -4.36
C GLY A 106 6.28 1.26 -4.90
N THR A 107 6.12 1.39 -6.22
CA THR A 107 5.71 2.66 -6.83
C THR A 107 4.35 3.12 -6.31
N THR A 108 4.21 4.35 -5.84
CA THR A 108 2.91 4.88 -5.42
C THR A 108 2.77 6.30 -5.96
N SER A 109 1.73 6.55 -6.76
CA SER A 109 1.40 7.85 -7.33
C SER A 109 0.08 8.40 -6.80
N ALA A 110 -0.24 9.64 -7.13
CA ALA A 110 -1.33 10.41 -6.55
C ALA A 110 -2.71 9.71 -6.57
N SER A 111 -3.10 9.08 -7.69
CA SER A 111 -4.40 8.40 -7.82
C SER A 111 -4.36 6.92 -7.45
N MET A 112 -3.18 6.36 -7.10
CA MET A 112 -3.10 4.98 -6.65
C MET A 112 -3.78 4.79 -5.29
N PRO A 113 -4.55 3.71 -5.13
CA PRO A 113 -5.18 3.40 -3.86
C PRO A 113 -4.16 2.92 -2.83
N VAL A 114 -4.31 3.37 -1.59
CA VAL A 114 -3.55 2.93 -0.42
C VAL A 114 -4.50 2.48 0.69
N PHE A 115 -4.12 1.42 1.39
CA PHE A 115 -4.68 1.07 2.69
C PHE A 115 -4.34 2.15 3.70
N VAL A 116 -5.32 2.61 4.47
CA VAL A 116 -5.15 3.58 5.56
C VAL A 116 -5.23 2.83 6.89
N VAL A 117 -4.09 2.70 7.58
CA VAL A 117 -3.99 1.93 8.83
C VAL A 117 -3.72 2.87 9.98
N LYS A 118 -4.62 2.93 10.96
CA LYS A 118 -4.46 3.73 12.16
C LYS A 118 -4.05 2.84 13.32
N ASP A 119 -3.01 3.24 14.05
CA ASP A 119 -2.73 2.66 15.35
C ASP A 119 -3.62 3.34 16.40
N GLU A 120 -4.58 2.60 16.95
CA GLU A 120 -5.48 3.14 17.97
C GLU A 120 -4.78 3.39 19.32
N THR A 121 -3.64 2.73 19.58
CA THR A 121 -2.89 2.90 20.83
C THR A 121 -2.10 4.21 20.83
N HIS A 122 -1.37 4.49 19.75
CA HIS A 122 -0.45 5.64 19.68
C HIS A 122 -0.96 6.79 18.79
N GLY A 123 -2.03 6.56 18.02
CA GLY A 123 -2.69 7.57 17.19
C GLY A 123 -2.03 7.87 15.86
N ASN A 124 -0.86 7.30 15.53
CA ASN A 124 -0.23 7.47 14.24
C ASN A 124 -0.96 6.69 13.14
N THR A 125 -0.73 7.07 11.88
CA THR A 125 -1.29 6.42 10.69
C THR A 125 -0.17 6.01 9.76
N ALA A 126 -0.31 4.85 9.15
CA ALA A 126 0.59 4.32 8.13
C ALA A 126 -0.21 3.91 6.89
N PHE A 127 0.48 3.85 5.76
CA PHE A 127 -0.14 3.59 4.46
C PHE A 127 0.54 2.43 3.76
N ALA A 128 -0.23 1.62 3.04
CA ALA A 128 0.34 0.55 2.22
C ALA A 128 -0.32 0.54 0.84
N ARG A 129 0.49 0.53 -0.21
CA ARG A 129 -0.01 0.29 -1.57
C ARG A 129 -0.65 -1.10 -1.64
N LEU A 130 -1.75 -1.23 -2.37
CA LEU A 130 -2.33 -2.53 -2.71
C LEU A 130 -1.35 -3.33 -3.61
N VAL A 131 -1.34 -4.66 -3.46
CA VAL A 131 -0.36 -5.57 -4.09
C VAL A 131 -0.91 -6.22 -5.36
N GLU A 132 -0.60 -5.71 -6.55
CA GLU A 132 -0.95 -6.33 -7.86
C GLU A 132 0.24 -7.08 -8.48
N ASP A 133 0.04 -7.97 -9.44
CA ASP A 133 1.05 -8.96 -9.87
C ASP A 133 1.95 -8.54 -11.04
N LYS A 134 1.86 -7.31 -11.54
CA LYS A 134 2.53 -6.88 -12.79
C LYS A 134 3.38 -5.63 -12.64
N VAL A 135 2.78 -4.46 -12.39
CA VAL A 135 3.49 -3.18 -12.41
C VAL A 135 4.53 -3.10 -11.30
N GLN A 136 4.28 -3.68 -10.12
CA GLN A 136 5.24 -3.75 -9.02
C GLN A 136 6.53 -4.52 -9.39
N PHE A 137 6.47 -5.36 -10.42
CA PHE A 137 7.62 -6.10 -10.99
C PHE A 137 8.18 -5.47 -12.26
N GLY A 138 7.63 -4.32 -12.68
CA GLY A 138 8.15 -3.53 -13.79
C GLY A 138 7.49 -3.79 -15.14
N ASP A 139 6.37 -4.51 -15.17
CA ASP A 139 5.53 -4.57 -16.36
C ASP A 139 4.78 -3.24 -16.55
N TYR A 140 4.73 -2.75 -17.79
CA TYR A 140 4.06 -1.51 -18.17
C TYR A 140 3.24 -1.68 -19.44
N GLY A 141 2.90 -2.92 -19.81
CA GLY A 141 1.97 -3.20 -20.90
C GLY A 141 0.53 -2.79 -20.56
N ASP A 142 -0.30 -2.65 -21.60
CA ASP A 142 -1.69 -2.18 -21.46
C ASP A 142 -2.49 -3.02 -20.47
N GLU A 143 -2.29 -4.33 -20.43
CA GLU A 143 -2.97 -5.22 -19.49
C GLU A 143 -2.61 -4.89 -18.03
N ALA A 144 -1.33 -4.65 -17.74
CA ALA A 144 -0.85 -4.29 -16.41
C ALA A 144 -1.39 -2.93 -15.97
N VAL A 145 -1.32 -1.93 -16.85
CA VAL A 145 -1.81 -0.57 -16.58
C VAL A 145 -3.34 -0.55 -16.42
N ASN A 146 -4.08 -1.29 -17.25
CA ASN A 146 -5.53 -1.39 -17.12
C ASN A 146 -5.96 -2.17 -15.87
N GLY A 147 -5.16 -3.17 -15.45
CA GLY A 147 -5.30 -3.83 -14.16
C GLY A 147 -5.25 -2.83 -13.01
N LEU A 148 -4.23 -1.97 -12.97
CA LEU A 148 -4.15 -0.90 -11.96
C LEU A 148 -5.33 0.06 -11.99
N ARG A 149 -5.85 0.42 -13.18
CA ARG A 149 -7.06 1.25 -13.30
C ARG A 149 -8.28 0.57 -12.72
N PHE A 150 -8.46 -0.74 -12.98
CA PHE A 150 -9.51 -1.53 -12.32
C PHE A 150 -9.35 -1.52 -10.80
N TRP A 151 -8.11 -1.60 -10.30
CA TRP A 151 -7.84 -1.57 -8.86
C TRP A 151 -8.24 -0.23 -8.24
N ARG A 152 -7.88 0.88 -8.88
CA ARG A 152 -8.28 2.23 -8.46
C ARG A 152 -9.80 2.41 -8.50
N ASP A 153 -10.42 2.09 -9.64
CA ASP A 153 -11.79 2.52 -9.94
C ASP A 153 -12.87 1.60 -9.35
N LYS A 154 -12.53 0.33 -9.08
CA LYS A 154 -13.51 -0.68 -8.64
C LYS A 154 -13.08 -1.38 -7.36
N LEU A 155 -11.96 -2.10 -7.39
CA LEU A 155 -11.53 -2.96 -6.27
C LEU A 155 -11.37 -2.17 -4.97
N SER A 156 -10.62 -1.07 -5.03
CA SER A 156 -10.29 -0.27 -3.85
C SER A 156 -11.48 0.49 -3.30
N VAL A 157 -12.35 0.99 -4.18
CA VAL A 157 -13.61 1.65 -3.78
C VAL A 157 -14.50 0.67 -3.02
N ALA A 158 -14.68 -0.53 -3.56
CA ALA A 158 -15.51 -1.56 -2.93
C ALA A 158 -14.95 -1.99 -1.57
N ILE A 159 -13.63 -2.24 -1.48
CA ILE A 159 -12.95 -2.60 -0.23
C ILE A 159 -13.04 -1.45 0.79
N GLY A 160 -12.79 -0.20 0.38
CA GLY A 160 -12.87 0.97 1.25
C GLY A 160 -14.26 1.12 1.89
N ILE A 161 -15.32 1.04 1.09
CA ILE A 161 -16.70 1.07 1.60
C ILE A 161 -16.95 -0.10 2.56
N ALA A 162 -16.53 -1.32 2.20
CA ALA A 162 -16.75 -2.49 3.03
C ALA A 162 -16.02 -2.41 4.38
N VAL A 163 -14.78 -1.90 4.39
CA VAL A 163 -13.98 -1.66 5.60
C VAL A 163 -14.63 -0.62 6.49
N GLN A 164 -15.09 0.50 5.91
CA GLN A 164 -15.77 1.55 6.67
C GLN A 164 -17.07 1.04 7.30
N LYS A 165 -17.89 0.29 6.54
CA LYS A 165 -19.11 -0.35 7.04
C LYS A 165 -18.84 -1.37 8.16
N ALA A 166 -17.73 -2.09 8.08
CA ALA A 166 -17.29 -3.01 9.13
C ALA A 166 -16.86 -2.31 10.42
N GLY A 167 -16.74 -0.97 10.43
CA GLY A 167 -16.19 -0.21 11.55
C GLY A 167 -14.67 -0.30 11.66
N GLY A 168 -13.99 -0.68 10.57
CA GLY A 168 -12.55 -0.95 10.53
C GLY A 168 -12.20 -2.41 10.84
N ILE A 169 -11.01 -2.82 10.42
CA ILE A 169 -10.52 -4.20 10.53
C ILE A 169 -9.28 -4.24 11.42
N ASN A 170 -9.37 -4.87 12.58
CA ASN A 170 -8.23 -5.04 13.48
C ASN A 170 -7.22 -6.03 12.88
N LEU A 171 -6.10 -5.49 12.39
CA LEU A 171 -5.08 -6.27 11.68
C LEU A 171 -4.27 -7.15 12.64
N LYS A 172 -4.07 -6.73 13.89
CA LYS A 172 -3.35 -7.52 14.90
C LYS A 172 -4.03 -8.86 15.16
N ASN A 173 -5.37 -8.86 15.19
CA ASN A 173 -6.17 -10.08 15.34
C ASN A 173 -6.06 -11.01 14.12
N ILE A 174 -5.99 -10.46 12.90
CA ILE A 174 -5.75 -11.25 11.69
C ILE A 174 -4.36 -11.86 11.73
N ILE A 175 -3.33 -11.02 11.94
CA ILE A 175 -1.92 -11.41 12.02
C ILE A 175 -1.73 -12.56 13.02
N GLY A 176 -2.22 -12.38 14.26
CA GLY A 176 -2.06 -13.39 15.31
C GLY A 176 -2.69 -14.74 14.92
N LYS A 177 -3.92 -14.73 14.40
CA LYS A 177 -4.63 -15.97 13.99
C LYS A 177 -4.01 -16.63 12.76
N ALA A 178 -3.54 -15.83 11.81
CA ALA A 178 -2.92 -16.31 10.58
C ALA A 178 -1.60 -17.03 10.88
N LEU A 179 -0.78 -16.52 11.80
CA LEU A 179 0.45 -17.20 12.26
C LEU A 179 0.17 -18.61 12.83
N TYR A 180 -0.92 -18.78 13.60
CA TYR A 180 -1.34 -20.11 14.08
C TYR A 180 -1.88 -21.04 12.99
N ARG A 181 -2.15 -20.51 11.79
CA ARG A 181 -2.66 -21.26 10.62
C ARG A 181 -1.57 -21.50 9.58
N GLY A 182 -0.32 -21.27 9.94
CA GLY A 182 0.83 -21.52 9.09
C GLY A 182 1.27 -20.32 8.27
N ASP A 183 0.58 -19.19 8.28
CA ASP A 183 1.12 -18.01 7.58
C ASP A 183 2.42 -17.54 8.23
N GLU A 184 3.30 -16.94 7.42
CA GLU A 184 4.40 -16.11 7.91
C GLU A 184 4.24 -14.63 7.51
N LEU A 185 3.17 -14.32 6.76
CA LEU A 185 2.68 -12.97 6.46
C LEU A 185 3.60 -12.11 5.58
N HIS A 186 4.57 -12.75 4.92
CA HIS A 186 5.42 -12.13 3.91
C HIS A 186 5.28 -12.86 2.56
N ASN A 187 5.73 -14.11 2.48
CA ASN A 187 5.60 -14.96 1.30
C ASN A 187 4.31 -15.78 1.28
N ARG A 188 3.80 -16.17 2.45
CA ARG A 188 2.58 -16.96 2.62
C ARG A 188 1.60 -16.23 3.54
N PRO A 189 0.68 -15.44 2.96
CA PRO A 189 -0.39 -14.75 3.67
C PRO A 189 -1.78 -15.37 3.41
N ASP A 190 -1.85 -16.65 3.03
CA ASP A 190 -3.09 -17.30 2.55
C ASP A 190 -4.21 -17.28 3.59
N ALA A 191 -3.90 -17.63 4.84
CA ALA A 191 -4.88 -17.63 5.92
C ALA A 191 -5.33 -16.21 6.27
N GLY A 192 -4.41 -15.25 6.31
CA GLY A 192 -4.67 -13.84 6.57
C GLY A 192 -5.57 -13.21 5.50
N SER A 193 -5.26 -13.45 4.23
CA SER A 193 -6.03 -12.96 3.08
C SER A 193 -7.44 -13.55 3.08
N SER A 194 -7.56 -14.87 3.29
CA SER A 194 -8.86 -15.55 3.40
C SER A 194 -9.69 -15.01 4.57
N MET A 195 -9.06 -14.73 5.71
CA MET A 195 -9.74 -14.16 6.87
C MET A 195 -10.21 -12.73 6.59
N PHE A 196 -9.36 -11.92 5.96
CA PHE A 196 -9.71 -10.56 5.56
C PHE A 196 -10.95 -10.56 4.65
N ALA A 197 -10.93 -11.37 3.58
CA ALA A 197 -12.06 -11.51 2.66
C ALA A 197 -13.35 -11.90 3.40
N ASN A 198 -13.28 -12.89 4.29
CA ASN A 198 -14.42 -13.32 5.11
C ASN A 198 -14.95 -12.22 6.04
N MET A 199 -14.09 -11.35 6.57
CA MET A 199 -14.52 -10.26 7.46
C MET A 199 -15.25 -9.14 6.71
N ILE A 200 -14.93 -8.92 5.44
CA ILE A 200 -15.51 -7.83 4.66
C ILE A 200 -16.65 -8.26 3.74
N ILE A 201 -16.84 -9.56 3.47
CA ILE A 201 -17.76 -10.02 2.43
C ILE A 201 -19.21 -9.56 2.60
N THR A 202 -19.75 -9.59 3.83
CA THR A 202 -21.12 -9.11 4.09
C THR A 202 -21.22 -7.61 3.83
N ASN A 203 -20.24 -6.84 4.32
CA ASN A 203 -20.18 -5.39 4.10
C ASN A 203 -20.00 -5.04 2.62
N LEU A 204 -19.28 -5.89 1.87
CA LEU A 204 -19.05 -5.77 0.44
C LEU A 204 -20.35 -6.00 -0.35
N ILE A 205 -21.16 -6.99 0.03
CA ILE A 205 -22.50 -7.23 -0.57
C ILE A 205 -23.43 -6.06 -0.23
N GLU A 206 -23.38 -5.58 1.01
CA GLU A 206 -24.19 -4.44 1.48
C GLU A 206 -23.76 -3.09 0.90
N THR A 207 -22.70 -3.02 0.09
CA THR A 207 -22.38 -1.81 -0.70
C THR A 207 -23.51 -1.44 -1.66
N GLY A 208 -24.30 -2.43 -2.11
CA GLY A 208 -25.34 -2.25 -3.11
C GLY A 208 -24.80 -2.11 -4.54
N MET A 209 -23.52 -2.43 -4.77
CA MET A 209 -22.95 -2.50 -6.12
C MET A 209 -23.70 -3.53 -6.97
N ASP A 210 -23.83 -3.24 -8.27
CA ASP A 210 -24.41 -4.19 -9.21
C ASP A 210 -23.57 -5.49 -9.25
N GLN A 211 -24.22 -6.62 -9.52
CA GLN A 211 -23.56 -7.92 -9.56
C GLN A 211 -22.40 -7.95 -10.57
N ASN A 212 -22.53 -7.25 -11.71
CA ASN A 212 -21.47 -7.21 -12.72
C ASN A 212 -20.25 -6.41 -12.26
N GLU A 213 -20.41 -5.48 -11.31
CA GLU A 213 -19.30 -4.71 -10.72
C GLU A 213 -18.69 -5.44 -9.52
N LEU A 214 -19.53 -6.09 -8.72
CA LEU A 214 -19.11 -6.79 -7.51
C LEU A 214 -18.38 -8.11 -7.82
N LEU A 215 -18.79 -8.86 -8.85
CA LEU A 215 -18.20 -10.16 -9.15
C LEU A 215 -16.69 -10.09 -9.50
N PRO A 216 -16.22 -9.16 -10.34
CA PRO A 216 -14.78 -8.97 -10.57
C PRO A 216 -14.01 -8.63 -9.30
N VAL A 217 -14.58 -7.82 -8.40
CA VAL A 217 -13.98 -7.48 -7.10
C VAL A 217 -13.86 -8.73 -6.23
N ALA A 218 -14.93 -9.50 -6.10
CA ALA A 218 -14.95 -10.72 -5.29
C ALA A 218 -13.93 -11.76 -5.79
N LYS A 219 -13.74 -11.89 -7.10
CA LYS A 219 -12.72 -12.78 -7.71
C LYS A 219 -11.27 -12.39 -7.37
N HIS A 220 -11.01 -11.15 -7.00
CA HIS A 220 -9.67 -10.70 -6.58
C HIS A 220 -9.42 -10.86 -5.07
N LEU A 221 -10.47 -11.17 -4.28
CA LEU A 221 -10.36 -11.37 -2.83
C LEU A 221 -10.18 -12.84 -2.43
N ILE A 222 -10.37 -13.77 -3.36
CA ILE A 222 -10.33 -15.23 -3.17
C ILE A 222 -9.12 -15.79 -3.91
#